data_AF-A0AAD0IE58-F1
#
_entry.id   AF-A0AAD0IE58-F1
#
_cell.length_a   1.000
_cell.length_b   1.000
_cell.length_c   1.000
_cell.angle_alpha   90.00
_cell.angle_beta   90.00
_cell.angle_gamma   90.00
#
_symmetry.space_group_name_H-M   'P 1'
#
loop_
_entity.id
_entity.type
_entity.pdbx_description
1 polymer ?
#
loop_
_entity_poly.entity_id
_entity_poly.type
_entity_poly.pdbx_seq_one_letter_code
_entity_poly.pdbx_strand_id
1 'polypeptide(L)'
;MRRDDAQVLLLVLLKVHMDIEKLKQKTQKLREVIEDLKKSDHVVETFRAEIEPLMELAEFGIITAKLQWEDIPGRYLFTEEGLQQYSHLEHAFAEFRIELTGGETPLLRRLKREMGEE
;
A
#
# COMPACT_ATOMS: atom_id res chain seq x y z
N MET A 1 -9.14 13.52 -36.60
CA MET A 1 -8.75 12.56 -35.55
C MET A 1 -8.68 11.19 -36.19
N ARG A 2 -7.47 10.63 -36.39
CA ARG A 2 -7.32 9.32 -37.02
C ARG A 2 -7.68 8.24 -35.99
N ARG A 3 -8.16 7.10 -36.47
CA ARG A 3 -8.53 5.95 -35.64
C ARG A 3 -7.36 5.44 -34.77
N ASP A 4 -6.14 5.73 -35.21
CA ASP A 4 -4.89 5.44 -34.49
C ASP A 4 -4.66 6.40 -33.30
N ASP A 5 -5.07 7.67 -33.39
CA ASP A 5 -4.92 8.64 -32.29
C ASP A 5 -5.80 8.27 -31.09
N ALA A 6 -7.01 7.74 -31.36
CA ALA A 6 -7.91 7.27 -30.33
C ALA A 6 -7.40 5.98 -29.65
N GLN A 7 -6.76 5.08 -30.40
CA GLN A 7 -6.14 3.87 -29.83
C GLN A 7 -4.87 4.18 -29.04
N VAL A 8 -4.05 5.15 -29.48
CA VAL A 8 -2.89 5.63 -28.72
C VAL A 8 -3.33 6.33 -27.44
N LEU A 9 -4.39 7.15 -27.48
CA LEU A 9 -4.95 7.78 -26.29
C LEU A 9 -5.56 6.74 -25.33
N LEU A 10 -6.25 5.72 -25.85
CA LEU A 10 -6.77 4.60 -25.07
C LEU A 10 -5.63 3.76 -24.46
N LEU A 11 -4.51 3.56 -25.18
CA LEU A 11 -3.32 2.85 -24.70
C LEU A 11 -2.54 3.69 -23.65
N VAL A 12 -2.56 5.01 -23.77
CA VAL A 12 -2.00 5.96 -22.78
C VAL A 12 -2.90 6.08 -21.54
N LEU A 13 -4.21 5.92 -21.68
CA LEU A 13 -5.17 5.83 -20.57
C LEU A 13 -5.22 4.43 -19.91
N LEU A 14 -4.85 3.37 -20.63
CA LEU A 14 -4.64 2.02 -20.09
C LEU A 14 -3.31 1.88 -19.31
N LYS A 15 -2.62 2.98 -19.08
CA LYS A 15 -1.33 3.05 -18.37
C LYS A 15 -1.56 2.98 -16.86
N VAL A 16 -1.83 1.75 -16.39
CA VAL A 16 -1.75 1.31 -14.98
C VAL A 16 -2.36 2.32 -14.01
N HIS A 17 -3.68 2.50 -14.10
CA HIS A 17 -4.41 3.20 -13.05
C HIS A 17 -4.31 2.43 -11.74
N MET A 18 -4.15 3.17 -10.64
CA MET A 18 -4.22 2.64 -9.27
C MET A 18 -5.50 1.84 -9.07
N ASP A 19 -5.42 0.65 -8.46
CA ASP A 19 -6.60 -0.09 -8.01
C ASP A 19 -7.08 0.53 -6.70
N ILE A 20 -7.91 1.57 -6.82
CA ILE A 20 -8.38 2.38 -5.68
C ILE A 20 -9.14 1.53 -4.67
N GLU A 21 -9.95 0.57 -5.12
CA GLU A 21 -10.74 -0.27 -4.22
C GLU A 21 -9.85 -1.26 -3.46
N LYS A 22 -8.86 -1.86 -4.13
CA LYS A 22 -7.87 -2.70 -3.45
C LYS A 22 -7.02 -1.90 -2.48
N LEU A 23 -6.62 -0.69 -2.84
CA LEU A 23 -5.89 0.22 -1.96
C LEU A 23 -6.70 0.56 -0.70
N LYS A 24 -7.99 0.88 -0.82
CA LYS A 24 -8.89 1.10 0.32
C LYS A 24 -8.98 -0.13 1.23
N GLN A 25 -9.14 -1.31 0.64
CA GLN A 25 -9.19 -2.57 1.41
C GLN A 25 -7.90 -2.79 2.21
N LYS A 26 -6.73 -2.60 1.60
CA LYS A 26 -5.44 -2.73 2.29
C LYS A 26 -5.23 -1.64 3.34
N THR A 27 -5.75 -0.44 3.10
CA THR A 27 -5.73 0.66 4.08
C THR A 27 -6.56 0.32 5.31
N GLN A 28 -7.79 -0.16 5.13
CA GLN A 28 -8.65 -0.59 6.23
C GLN A 28 -7.98 -1.72 7.04
N LYS A 29 -7.38 -2.70 6.36
CA LYS A 29 -6.68 -3.79 7.02
C LYS A 29 -5.51 -3.30 7.86
N LEU A 30 -4.72 -2.36 7.34
CA LEU A 30 -3.62 -1.75 8.09
C LEU A 30 -4.13 -0.99 9.32
N ARG A 31 -5.22 -0.23 9.18
CA ARG A 31 -5.86 0.49 10.27
C ARG A 31 -6.33 -0.45 11.39
N GLU A 32 -7.05 -1.52 11.04
CA GLU A 32 -7.48 -2.55 12.00
C GLU A 32 -6.30 -3.12 12.79
N VAL A 33 -5.19 -3.45 12.11
CA VAL A 33 -4.00 -3.99 12.77
C VAL A 33 -3.33 -2.97 13.68
N ILE A 34 -3.26 -1.70 13.29
CA ILE A 34 -2.73 -0.62 14.15
C ILE A 34 -3.61 -0.45 15.39
N GLU A 35 -4.94 -0.50 15.25
CA GLU A 35 -5.89 -0.33 16.34
C GLU A 35 -5.90 -1.50 17.33
N ASP A 36 -5.65 -2.72 16.85
CA ASP A 36 -5.52 -3.93 17.67
C ASP A 36 -4.24 -3.94 18.51
N LEU A 37 -3.22 -3.18 18.10
CA LEU A 37 -2.00 -3.01 18.89
C LEU A 37 -2.24 -2.07 20.07
N LYS A 38 -1.68 -2.44 21.24
CA LYS A 38 -1.86 -1.66 22.47
C LYS A 38 -1.25 -0.26 22.29
N LYS A 39 -2.08 0.77 22.50
CA LYS A 39 -1.74 2.22 22.50
C LYS A 39 -0.56 2.66 23.38
N SER A 40 0.02 1.75 24.16
CA SER A 40 1.15 2.03 25.04
C SER A 40 2.52 1.93 24.36
N ASP A 41 2.60 1.36 23.15
CA ASP A 41 3.86 1.33 22.40
C ASP A 41 4.05 2.65 21.64
N HIS A 42 5.06 3.41 22.05
CA HIS A 42 5.39 4.69 21.44
C HIS A 42 5.79 4.56 19.96
N VAL A 43 6.45 3.47 19.57
CA VAL A 43 6.89 3.26 18.18
C VAL A 43 5.68 3.01 17.28
N VAL A 44 4.67 2.29 17.78
CA VAL A 44 3.41 2.08 17.06
C VAL A 44 2.64 3.39 16.89
N GLU A 45 2.60 4.25 17.92
CA GLU A 45 1.97 5.58 17.81
C GLU A 45 2.72 6.49 16.83
N THR A 46 4.06 6.44 16.81
CA THR A 46 4.88 7.16 15.82
C THR A 46 4.59 6.67 14.41
N PHE A 47 4.56 5.35 14.19
CA PHE A 47 4.20 4.76 12.90
C PHE A 47 2.80 5.19 12.45
N ARG A 48 1.82 5.12 13.36
CA ARG A 48 0.45 5.57 13.11
C ARG A 48 0.43 7.02 12.66
N ALA A 49 1.08 7.92 13.39
CA ALA A 49 1.11 9.35 13.07
C ALA A 49 1.76 9.63 11.70
N GLU A 50 2.83 8.90 11.35
CA GLU A 50 3.50 9.07 10.06
C GLU A 50 2.67 8.56 8.88
N ILE A 51 1.96 7.44 9.06
CA ILE A 51 1.24 6.77 7.96
C ILE A 51 -0.20 7.27 7.78
N GLU A 52 -0.81 7.84 8.84
CA GLU A 52 -2.20 8.33 8.85
C GLU A 52 -2.55 9.26 7.67
N PRO A 53 -1.74 10.29 7.32
CA PRO A 53 -2.08 11.16 6.19
C PRO A 53 -2.21 10.38 4.88
N LEU A 54 -1.41 9.34 4.69
CA LEU A 54 -1.44 8.52 3.49
C LEU A 54 -2.62 7.55 3.48
N MET A 55 -2.98 7.02 4.65
CA MET A 55 -4.18 6.19 4.81
C MET A 55 -5.46 7.00 4.55
N GLU A 56 -5.58 8.22 5.06
CA GLU A 56 -6.73 9.08 4.79
C GLU A 56 -6.89 9.36 3.28
N LEU A 57 -5.81 9.73 2.60
CA LEU A 57 -5.84 9.98 1.15
C LEU A 57 -6.23 8.73 0.35
N ALA A 58 -5.79 7.55 0.79
CA ALA A 58 -6.16 6.27 0.20
C ALA A 58 -7.66 5.96 0.40
N GLU A 59 -8.17 6.15 1.62
CA GLU A 59 -9.59 5.96 1.97
C GLU A 59 -10.51 6.89 1.17
N PHE A 60 -10.13 8.15 0.99
CA PHE A 60 -10.85 9.09 0.15
C PHE A 60 -10.69 8.84 -1.37
N GLY A 61 -9.83 7.91 -1.78
CA GLY A 61 -9.56 7.62 -3.19
C GLY A 61 -8.85 8.75 -3.92
N ILE A 62 -8.13 9.61 -3.20
CA ILE A 62 -7.39 10.75 -3.77
C ILE A 62 -6.10 10.28 -4.45
N ILE A 63 -5.50 9.18 -3.96
CA ILE A 63 -4.29 8.59 -4.55
C ILE A 63 -4.67 7.89 -5.85
N THR A 64 -4.45 8.60 -6.96
CA THR A 64 -4.80 8.14 -8.33
C THR A 64 -3.59 7.71 -9.16
N ALA A 65 -2.38 7.96 -8.66
CA ALA A 65 -1.12 7.60 -9.28
C ALA A 65 -0.23 6.83 -8.29
N LYS A 66 0.64 5.96 -8.83
CA LYS A 66 1.61 5.21 -8.04
C LYS A 66 2.65 6.13 -7.40
N LEU A 67 3.04 5.80 -6.17
CA LEU A 67 4.12 6.44 -5.43
C LEU A 67 5.45 5.69 -5.63
N GLN A 68 6.57 6.37 -5.39
CA GLN A 68 7.85 5.68 -5.25
C GLN A 68 7.96 5.07 -3.85
N TRP A 69 8.82 4.06 -3.71
CA TRP A 69 8.99 3.35 -2.44
C TRP A 69 9.53 4.26 -1.34
N GLU A 70 10.32 5.26 -1.71
CA GLU A 70 10.97 6.23 -0.83
C GLU A 70 10.00 7.31 -0.34
N ASP A 71 8.89 7.54 -1.06
CA ASP A 71 7.87 8.52 -0.70
C ASP A 71 6.90 7.99 0.39
N ILE A 72 7.01 6.70 0.75
CA ILE A 72 6.13 6.06 1.74
C ILE A 72 6.85 6.00 3.10
N PRO A 73 6.36 6.73 4.12
CA PRO A 73 7.01 6.81 5.43
C PRO A 73 6.85 5.52 6.25
N GLY A 74 7.53 5.44 7.40
CA GLY A 74 7.38 4.34 8.37
C GLY A 74 8.25 3.09 8.18
N ARG A 75 8.92 2.88 7.02
CA ARG A 75 9.77 1.68 6.81
C ARG A 75 10.87 1.54 7.86
N TYR A 76 11.53 2.64 8.22
CA TYR A 76 12.65 2.63 9.15
C TYR A 76 12.25 2.13 10.54
N LEU A 77 10.99 2.34 10.95
CA LEU A 77 10.47 1.89 12.24
C LEU A 77 10.43 0.35 12.37
N PHE A 78 10.35 -0.37 11.25
CA PHE A 78 10.44 -1.84 11.24
C PHE A 78 11.88 -2.32 11.37
N THR A 79 12.81 -1.68 10.69
CA THR A 79 14.22 -2.12 10.62
C THR A 79 15.08 -1.61 11.76
N GLU A 80 14.73 -0.45 12.33
CA GLU A 80 15.57 0.28 13.29
C GLU A 80 14.92 0.36 14.68
N GLU A 81 13.61 0.58 14.76
CA GLU A 81 12.88 0.77 16.02
C GLU A 81 12.09 -0.47 16.49
N GLY A 82 12.28 -1.62 15.81
CA GLY A 82 11.80 -2.91 16.29
C GLY A 82 10.34 -3.25 16.01
N LEU A 83 9.64 -2.54 15.12
CA LEU A 83 8.27 -2.92 14.72
C LEU A 83 8.19 -4.27 13.99
N GLN A 84 9.32 -4.81 13.49
CA GLN A 84 9.40 -6.17 12.92
C GLN A 84 8.93 -7.28 13.87
N GLN A 85 8.86 -7.02 15.19
CA GLN A 85 8.27 -7.96 16.15
C GLN A 85 6.76 -8.19 15.92
N TYR A 86 6.08 -7.23 15.29
CA TYR A 86 4.66 -7.29 14.96
C TYR A 86 4.47 -7.76 13.52
N SER A 87 4.59 -9.07 13.30
CA SER A 87 4.52 -9.66 11.95
C SER A 87 3.24 -9.28 11.17
N HIS A 88 2.10 -9.20 11.86
CA HIS A 88 0.83 -8.79 11.24
C HIS A 88 0.84 -7.33 10.80
N LEU A 89 1.50 -6.45 11.56
CA LEU A 89 1.65 -5.03 11.20
C LEU A 89 2.58 -4.87 10.01
N GLU A 90 3.72 -5.56 10.03
CA GLU A 90 4.68 -5.55 8.93
C GLU A 90 4.04 -6.06 7.63
N HIS A 91 3.30 -7.16 7.72
CA HIS A 91 2.61 -7.73 6.57
C HIS A 91 1.53 -6.77 6.02
N ALA A 92 0.65 -6.24 6.88
CA ALA A 92 -0.39 -5.30 6.44
C ALA A 92 0.21 -4.03 5.81
N PHE A 93 1.30 -3.52 6.38
CA PHE A 93 2.02 -2.38 5.82
C PHE A 93 2.66 -2.71 4.47
N ALA A 94 3.26 -3.89 4.32
CA ALA A 94 3.82 -4.34 3.05
C ALA A 94 2.74 -4.45 1.95
N GLU A 95 1.58 -5.03 2.27
CA GLU A 95 0.47 -5.12 1.32
C GLU A 95 -0.05 -3.74 0.90
N PHE A 96 -0.21 -2.82 1.86
CA PHE A 96 -0.57 -1.44 1.58
C PHE A 96 0.45 -0.75 0.65
N ARG A 97 1.76 -0.90 0.92
CA ARG A 97 2.82 -0.35 0.07
C ARG A 97 2.84 -0.91 -1.35
N ILE A 98 2.56 -2.20 -1.50
CA ILE A 98 2.48 -2.85 -2.81
C ILE A 98 1.39 -2.17 -3.64
N GLU A 99 0.21 -1.95 -3.08
CA GLU A 99 -0.86 -1.26 -3.80
C GLU A 99 -0.47 0.19 -4.14
N LEU A 100 0.08 0.95 -3.18
CA LEU A 100 0.57 2.32 -3.42
C LEU A 100 1.61 2.44 -4.54
N THR A 101 2.39 1.39 -4.80
CA THR A 101 3.46 1.40 -5.80
C THR A 101 3.03 0.86 -7.17
N GLY A 102 1.73 0.58 -7.33
CA GLY A 102 1.13 0.12 -8.59
C GLY A 102 0.64 -1.33 -8.55
N GLY A 103 0.47 -1.90 -7.36
CA GLY A 103 -0.09 -3.22 -7.13
C GLY A 103 0.90 -4.36 -7.30
N GLU A 104 0.42 -5.57 -6.99
CA GLU A 104 1.24 -6.78 -7.08
C GLU A 104 1.67 -7.08 -8.51
N THR A 105 2.99 -7.25 -8.69
CA THR A 105 3.54 -7.75 -9.94
C THR A 105 3.10 -9.20 -10.18
N PRO A 106 3.02 -9.67 -11.44
CA PRO A 106 2.73 -11.07 -11.74
C PRO A 106 3.66 -12.06 -11.03
N LEU A 107 4.94 -11.67 -10.84
CA LEU A 107 5.92 -12.44 -10.09
C LEU A 107 5.53 -12.56 -8.62
N LEU A 108 5.19 -11.45 -7.98
CA LEU A 108 4.79 -11.44 -6.57
C LEU A 108 3.52 -12.27 -6.32
N ARG A 109 2.52 -12.16 -7.20
CA ARG A 109 1.30 -13.00 -7.15
C ARG A 109 1.57 -14.48 -7.31
N ARG A 110 2.63 -14.85 -8.04
CA ARG A 110 3.04 -16.24 -8.18
C ARG A 110 3.74 -16.72 -6.91
N LEU A 111 4.66 -15.92 -6.37
CA LEU A 111 5.39 -16.25 -5.14
C LEU A 111 4.45 -16.43 -3.94
N LYS A 112 3.47 -15.52 -3.74
CA LYS A 112 2.47 -15.65 -2.67
C LYS A 112 1.66 -16.95 -2.76
N ARG A 113 1.22 -17.33 -3.97
CA ARG A 113 0.52 -18.60 -4.22
C ARG A 113 1.39 -19.82 -3.92
N GLU A 114 2.69 -19.76 -4.25
CA GLU A 114 3.64 -20.83 -3.93
C GLU A 114 3.88 -20.93 -2.41
N MET A 115 3.67 -19.84 -1.65
CA MET A 115 3.81 -19.77 -0.19
C MET A 115 2.52 -20.03 0.60
N GLY A 116 1.37 -20.15 -0.07
CA GLY A 116 0.07 -20.39 0.59
C GLY A 116 -0.56 -19.15 1.23
N GLU A 117 -0.16 -17.95 0.82
CA GLU A 117 -0.76 -16.68 1.23
C GLU A 117 -1.83 -16.28 0.19
N GLU A 118 -3.11 -16.43 0.53
CA GLU A 118 -4.27 -15.95 -0.27
C GLU A 118 -4.99 -14.79 0.41
#